data_AF-A0A7U9L166-F1
#
_entry.id   AF-A0A7U9L166-F1
#
_cell.length_a   1.000
_cell.length_b   1.000
_cell.length_c   1.000
_cell.angle_alpha   90.00
_cell.angle_beta   90.00
_cell.angle_gamma   90.00
#
_symmetry.space_group_name_H-M   'P 1'
#
loop_
_entity.id
_entity.type
_entity.pdbx_description
1 polymer ?
#
loop_
_entity_poly.entity_id
_entity_poly.type
_entity_poly.pdbx_seq_one_letter_code
_entity_poly.pdbx_strand_id
1 'polypeptide(L)' 'MIARSSGTVKRDPATGRFVKTFILGYKTDRGQPVRTLPPRGIELMGAVLSRCAGRGAAWNIQVTDRGGAGVTFDFACCQG' A
#
# COMPACT_ATOMS: atom_id res chain seq x y z
N MET A 1 -6.11 -24.93 -18.27
CA MET A 1 -7.23 -24.15 -17.70
C MET A 1 -6.64 -23.01 -16.89
N ILE A 2 -6.44 -21.83 -17.49
CA ILE A 2 -5.76 -20.70 -16.83
C ILE A 2 -6.83 -19.91 -16.08
N ALA A 3 -6.88 -20.05 -14.76
CA ALA A 3 -7.75 -19.26 -13.90
C ALA A 3 -7.35 -17.78 -14.03
N ARG A 4 -8.08 -17.05 -14.88
CA ARG A 4 -8.01 -15.58 -14.93
C ARG A 4 -8.62 -15.08 -13.63
N SER A 5 -7.75 -14.81 -12.65
CA SER A 5 -8.12 -14.15 -11.41
C SER A 5 -8.71 -12.77 -11.74
N SER A 6 -10.05 -12.73 -11.73
CA SER A 6 -10.86 -11.54 -11.90
C SER A 6 -10.42 -10.55 -10.83
N GLY A 7 -9.94 -9.39 -11.28
CA GLY A 7 -9.37 -8.39 -10.39
C GLY A 7 -10.35 -8.04 -9.29
N THR A 8 -9.91 -8.11 -8.04
CA THR A 8 -10.64 -7.51 -6.92
C THR A 8 -10.48 -6.00 -7.03
N VAL A 9 -11.17 -5.42 -8.01
CA VAL A 9 -11.48 -4.00 -8.02
C VAL A 9 -12.45 -3.83 -6.86
N LYS A 10 -11.92 -3.51 -5.67
CA LYS A 10 -12.77 -3.25 -4.52
C LYS A 10 -13.61 -2.02 -4.87
N ARG A 11 -14.92 -2.21 -4.97
CA ARG A 11 -15.87 -1.10 -5.01
C ARG A 11 -15.71 -0.35 -3.71
N ASP A 12 -15.48 0.95 -3.82
CA ASP A 12 -15.59 1.83 -2.67
C ASP A 12 -17.06 1.82 -2.21
N PRO A 13 -17.36 1.41 -0.97
CA PRO A 13 -18.74 1.27 -0.50
C PRO A 13 -19.45 2.63 -0.36
N ALA A 14 -18.71 3.74 -0.32
CA ALA A 14 -19.28 5.09 -0.21
C ALA A 14 -19.68 5.68 -1.58
N THR A 15 -18.97 5.34 -2.65
CA THR A 15 -19.15 5.96 -3.98
C THR A 15 -19.53 4.98 -5.09
N GLY A 16 -19.45 3.66 -4.84
CA GLY A 16 -19.69 2.61 -5.82
C GLY A 16 -18.67 2.56 -6.97
N ARG A 17 -17.66 3.45 -6.96
CA ARG A 17 -16.64 3.54 -8.01
C ARG A 17 -15.54 2.51 -7.80
N PHE A 18 -15.00 2.06 -8.92
CA PHE A 18 -13.80 1.24 -8.95
C PHE A 18 -12.60 2.10 -8.56
N VAL A 19 -12.00 1.81 -7.41
CA VAL A 19 -10.79 2.50 -6.95
C VAL A 19 -9.58 1.66 -7.31
N LYS A 20 -8.59 2.26 -7.98
CA LYS A 20 -7.32 1.60 -8.30
C LYS A 20 -6.66 1.17 -6.98
N THR A 21 -6.25 -0.08 -6.87
CA THR A 21 -5.57 -0.60 -5.68
C THR A 21 -4.09 -0.82 -5.95
N PHE A 22 -3.29 -0.67 -4.91
CA PHE A 22 -1.85 -0.82 -4.92
C PHE A 22 -1.43 -1.82 -3.85
N ILE A 23 -0.27 -2.42 -4.03
CA ILE A 23 0.32 -3.39 -3.12
C ILE A 23 1.41 -2.67 -2.35
N LEU A 24 1.26 -2.59 -1.03
CA LEU A 24 2.25 -2.06 -0.10
C LEU A 24 2.93 -3.23 0.62
N GLY A 25 4.23 -3.39 0.40
CA GLY A 25 5.09 -4.30 1.14
C GLY A 25 6.04 -3.53 2.04
N TYR A 26 6.28 -4.02 3.25
CA TYR A 26 7.31 -3.49 4.13
C TYR A 26 7.83 -4.61 5.04
N LYS A 27 9.04 -4.45 5.58
CA LYS A 27 9.62 -5.35 6.57
C LYS A 27 9.55 -4.73 7.95
N THR A 28 9.38 -5.61 8.94
CA THR A 28 9.38 -5.33 10.38
C THR A 28 10.18 -6.41 11.08
N ASP A 29 10.47 -6.21 12.36
CA ASP A 29 11.02 -7.22 13.26
C ASP A 29 10.19 -8.51 13.32
N ARG A 30 8.88 -8.40 13.08
CA ARG A 30 7.92 -9.52 13.11
C ARG A 30 7.70 -10.19 11.75
N GLY A 31 8.38 -9.75 10.70
CA GLY A 31 8.26 -10.29 9.36
C GLY A 31 7.90 -9.23 8.32
N GLN A 32 7.34 -9.67 7.18
CA GLN A 32 7.11 -8.82 6.01
C GLN A 32 5.62 -8.73 5.65
N PRO A 33 4.88 -7.76 6.22
CA PRO A 33 3.50 -7.54 5.82
C PRO A 33 3.38 -7.09 4.37
N VAL A 34 2.36 -7.61 3.68
CA VAL A 34 1.94 -7.18 2.35
C VAL A 34 0.46 -6.83 2.41
N ARG A 35 0.09 -5.64 1.96
CA ARG A 35 -1.28 -5.11 2.02
C ARG A 35 -1.71 -4.58 0.67
N THR A 36 -2.91 -4.93 0.23
CA THR A 36 -3.54 -4.34 -0.95
C THR A 36 -4.48 -3.23 -0.51
N LEU A 37 -4.16 -1.99 -0.86
CA LEU A 37 -4.84 -0.79 -0.38
C LEU A 37 -5.20 0.16 -1.53
N PRO A 38 -6.29 0.94 -1.42
CA PRO A 38 -6.53 2.07 -2.30
C PRO A 38 -5.49 3.19 -2.05
N PRO A 39 -5.33 4.17 -2.96
CA PRO A 39 -4.34 5.24 -2.85
C PRO A 39 -4.39 5.98 -1.51
N ARG A 40 -5.58 6.34 -1.02
CA ARG A 40 -5.74 6.96 0.31
C ARG A 40 -5.23 6.06 1.46
N GLY A 41 -5.38 4.75 1.33
CA GLY A 41 -4.86 3.79 2.31
C GLY A 41 -3.34 3.68 2.25
N ILE A 42 -2.76 3.78 1.05
CA ILE A 42 -1.31 3.84 0.85
C ILE A 42 -0.76 5.11 1.51
N GLU A 43 -1.35 6.27 1.25
CA GLU A 43 -0.94 7.56 1.83
C GLU A 43 -0.91 7.51 3.36
N LEU A 44 -2.01 7.06 3.98
CA LEU A 44 -2.11 6.95 5.44
C LEU A 44 -1.10 5.96 6.02
N MET A 45 -0.98 4.77 5.42
CA MET A 45 -0.02 3.78 5.89
C MET A 45 1.42 4.22 5.67
N GLY A 46 1.74 4.87 4.55
CA GLY A 46 3.07 5.36 4.27
C GLY A 46 3.51 6.42 5.26
N ALA A 47 2.63 7.34 5.67
CA ALA A 47 2.93 8.30 6.74
C ALA A 47 3.29 7.61 8.07
N VAL A 48 2.56 6.53 8.43
CA VAL A 48 2.86 5.73 9.63
C VAL A 48 4.20 4.99 9.47
N LEU A 49 4.41 4.36 8.32
CA LEU A 49 5.62 3.58 8.04
C LEU A 49 6.86 4.47 8.01
N SER A 50 6.78 5.69 7.50
CA SER A 50 7.86 6.68 7.56
C SER A 50 8.27 7.00 9.00
N ARG A 51 7.30 7.15 9.91
CA ARG A 51 7.57 7.35 11.35
C ARG A 51 8.18 6.09 11.98
N CYS A 52 7.70 4.90 11.61
CA CYS A 52 8.28 3.64 12.08
C CYS A 52 9.70 3.43 11.57
N ALA A 53 9.99 3.83 10.33
CA ALA A 53 11.33 3.76 9.75
C ALA A 53 12.31 4.68 10.49
N GLY A 54 11.88 5.90 10.83
CA GLY A 54 12.67 6.80 11.69
C GLY A 54 12.99 6.24 13.08
N ARG A 55 12.22 5.24 13.56
CA ARG A 55 12.43 4.53 14.83
C ARG A 55 13.10 3.15 14.65
N GLY A 56 13.48 2.77 13.44
CA GLY A 56 14.07 1.46 13.13
C GLY A 56 13.09 0.27 13.17
N ALA A 57 11.79 0.54 13.22
CA ALA A 57 10.75 -0.50 13.35
C ALA A 57 10.20 -0.99 11.99
N ALA A 58 10.43 -0.25 10.91
CA ALA A 58 10.02 -0.63 9.56
C ALA A 58 11.08 -0.27 8.52
N TRP A 59 11.28 -1.12 7.52
CA TRP A 59 12.22 -0.89 6.41
C TRP A 59 11.77 -1.60 5.14
N ASN A 60 12.50 -1.42 4.03
CA ASN A 60 12.16 -1.97 2.71
C ASN A 60 10.70 -1.70 2.31
N ILE A 61 10.24 -0.47 2.52
CA ILE A 61 8.89 -0.04 2.17
C ILE A 61 8.83 0.10 0.65
N GLN A 62 7.93 -0.65 0.01
CA GLN A 62 7.75 -0.68 -1.42
C GLN A 62 6.26 -0.63 -1.76
N VAL A 63 5.90 0.20 -2.73
CA VAL A 63 4.56 0.22 -3.31
C VAL A 63 4.64 -0.21 -4.76
N THR A 64 3.83 -1.19 -5.15
CA THR A 64 3.70 -1.64 -6.53
C THR A 64 2.25 -1.56 -6.99
N ASP A 65 2.06 -1.37 -8.29
CA ASP A 65 0.76 -1.61 -8.90
C ASP A 65 0.53 -3.11 -9.14
N ARG A 66 -0.62 -3.47 -9.72
CA ARG A 66 -0.96 -4.86 -10.05
C ARG A 66 0.01 -5.49 -11.07
N GLY A 67 0.61 -4.68 -11.95
CA GLY A 67 1.60 -5.13 -12.92
C GLY A 67 2.97 -5.38 -12.30
N GLY A 68 3.15 -5.09 -11.01
CA GLY A 68 4.44 -5.16 -10.32
C GLY A 68 5.32 -3.94 -10.56
N ALA A 69 4.82 -2.91 -11.26
CA ALA A 69 5.56 -1.68 -11.45
C ALA A 69 5.63 -0.91 -10.13
N GLY A 70 6.82 -0.43 -9.76
CA GLY A 70 6.99 0.44 -8.61
C GLY A 70 6.23 1.75 -8.80
N VAL A 71 5.47 2.16 -7.78
CA VAL A 71 4.71 3.41 -7.80
C VAL A 71 5.18 4.28 -6.65
N THR A 72 5.57 5.50 -6.95
CA THR A 72 5.91 6.50 -5.95
C THR A 72 4.63 7.18 -5.47
N PHE A 73 4.47 7.28 -4.15
CA PHE A 73 3.43 8.08 -3.52
C PHE A 73 4.10 9.16 -2.68
N ASP A 74 3.62 10.40 -2.81
CA ASP A 74 4.02 11.48 -1.93
C ASP A 74 3.29 11.31 -0.59
N PHE A 75 4.02 10.78 0.39
CA PHE A 75 3.56 10.79 1.76
C PHE A 75 3.85 12.19 2.30
N ALA A 76 2.82 13.04 2.41
CA ALA A 76 2.95 14.24 3.22
C ALA A 76 3.31 13.80 4.64
N CYS A 77 4.59 13.95 5.01
CA CYS A 77 5.03 13.78 6.38
C CYS A 77 4.31 14.84 7.20
N CYS A 78 3.19 14.47 7.82
CA CYS A 78 2.59 15.32 8.84
C CYS A 78 3.65 15.47 9.95
N GLN A 79 4.36 16.61 9.96
CA GLN A 79 5.11 17.06 11.12
C GLN A 79 4.11 17.11 12.27
N GLY A 80 4.31 16.22 13.23
CA GLY A 80 3.62 16.22 14.51
C GLY A 80 4.65 16.47 15.58
#